data_AF-A0A7S0C4L9-F1
#
_entry.id   AF-A0A7S0C4L9-F1
#
_cell.length_a   1.000
_cell.length_b   1.000
_cell.length_c   1.000
_cell.angle_alpha   90.00
_cell.angle_beta   90.00
_cell.angle_gamma   90.00
#
_symmetry.space_group_name_H-M   'P 1'
#
loop_
_entity.id
_entity.type
_entity.pdbx_description
1 polymer ?
#
loop_
_entity_poly.entity_id
_entity_poly.type
_entity_poly.pdbx_seq_one_letter_code
_entity_poly.pdbx_strand_id
1 'polypeptide(L)'
;RSNEEIRSLLPDGYTPSADVDTTTTTDAGCLMVDGSCFTTDPNNFFGTNSDWNLCVEAAGQSAVKQHGKRCLEMGRDLMITSIGALTDDAFYEDLSATAEANGSRLILCTGSM
;
A
#
# COMPACT_ATOMS: atom_id res chain seq x y z
N ARG A 1 -5.30 12.18 19.80
CA ARG A 1 -5.84 10.81 19.74
C ARG A 1 -5.36 10.07 20.97
N SER A 2 -6.19 9.24 21.61
CA SER A 2 -5.77 8.49 22.82
C SER A 2 -4.77 7.39 22.43
N ASN A 3 -3.95 6.91 23.38
CA ASN A 3 -2.99 5.81 23.15
C ASN A 3 -3.65 4.51 22.63
N GLU A 4 -4.96 4.36 22.80
CA GLU A 4 -5.74 3.21 22.35
C GLU A 4 -6.07 3.28 20.85
N GLU A 5 -6.34 4.47 20.31
CA GLU A 5 -6.55 4.68 18.86
C GLU A 5 -5.26 4.40 18.07
N ILE A 6 -4.10 4.75 18.62
CA ILE A 6 -2.79 4.49 18.01
C ILE A 6 -2.52 2.98 17.94
N ARG A 7 -2.82 2.22 19.01
CA ARG A 7 -2.65 0.76 19.02
C ARG A 7 -3.50 0.05 17.98
N SER A 8 -4.67 0.57 17.65
CA SER A 8 -5.56 -0.01 16.64
C SER A 8 -5.03 0.13 15.20
N LEU A 9 -4.07 1.03 14.98
CA LEU A 9 -3.43 1.26 13.68
C LEU A 9 -2.14 0.43 13.51
N LEU A 10 -1.62 -0.15 14.60
CA LEU A 10 -0.42 -1.00 14.54
C LEU A 10 -0.81 -2.41 14.06
N PRO A 11 0.06 -3.07 13.27
CA PRO A 11 -0.15 -4.47 12.90
C PRO A 11 -0.25 -5.37 14.13
N ASP A 12 -1.05 -6.43 14.04
CA ASP A 12 -1.14 -7.44 15.12
C ASP A 12 0.24 -8.03 15.44
N GLY A 13 0.61 -7.99 16.73
CA GLY A 13 1.90 -8.48 17.22
C GLY A 13 3.07 -7.49 17.07
N TYR A 14 2.83 -6.30 16.52
CA TYR A 14 3.85 -5.25 16.49
C TYR A 14 4.04 -4.64 17.89
N THR A 15 5.28 -4.70 18.40
CA THR A 15 5.68 -4.02 19.64
C THR A 15 6.72 -2.96 19.29
N PRO A 16 6.40 -1.65 19.44
CA PRO A 16 7.39 -0.60 19.21
C PRO A 16 8.58 -0.78 20.17
N SER A 17 9.78 -0.47 19.69
CA SER A 17 10.95 -0.32 20.57
C SER A 17 10.67 0.76 21.64
N ALA A 18 11.22 0.60 22.83
CA ALA A 18 10.99 1.51 23.98
C ALA A 18 11.37 2.97 23.68
N ASP A 19 12.21 3.20 22.67
CA ASP A 19 12.70 4.52 22.27
C ASP A 19 11.86 5.17 21.15
N VAL A 20 10.75 4.54 20.74
CA VAL A 20 9.95 4.98 19.59
C VAL A 20 8.83 5.91 20.03
N ASP A 21 8.88 7.14 19.53
CA ASP A 21 7.79 8.11 19.68
C ASP A 21 6.58 7.68 18.84
N THR A 22 5.68 6.92 19.46
CA THR A 22 4.37 6.54 18.89
C THR A 22 3.35 7.68 18.90
N THR A 23 3.71 8.87 19.41
CA THR A 23 2.80 10.03 19.51
C THR A 23 2.93 11.02 18.35
N THR A 24 3.95 10.90 17.51
CA THR A 24 4.15 11.77 16.34
C THR A 24 3.23 11.39 15.17
N THR A 25 2.07 12.03 15.10
CA THR A 25 1.34 12.21 13.84
C THR A 25 1.98 13.38 13.10
N THR A 26 2.61 13.14 11.95
CA THR A 26 2.98 14.25 11.05
C THR A 26 1.72 14.82 10.39
N ASP A 27 1.76 16.08 9.92
CA ASP A 27 0.67 16.77 9.17
C ASP A 27 0.12 15.97 7.96
N ALA A 28 0.78 14.89 7.55
CA ALA A 28 0.38 13.98 6.48
C ALA A 28 -0.62 12.87 6.87
N GLY A 29 -1.21 12.90 8.07
CA GLY A 29 -2.30 11.96 8.44
C GLY A 29 -1.86 10.50 8.61
N CYS A 30 -0.60 10.31 9.01
CA CYS A 30 0.04 9.02 9.18
C CYS A 30 0.61 8.85 10.59
N LEU A 31 0.53 7.63 11.13
CA LEU A 31 1.22 7.21 12.34
C LEU A 31 2.65 6.77 11.99
N MET A 32 3.65 7.51 12.47
CA MET A 32 5.06 7.18 12.25
C MET A 32 5.59 6.25 13.33
N VAL A 33 6.23 5.16 12.94
CA VAL A 33 6.82 4.18 13.86
C VAL A 33 8.09 3.59 13.23
N ASP A 34 9.24 3.74 13.89
CA ASP A 34 10.55 3.28 13.36
C ASP A 34 10.83 3.75 11.91
N GLY A 35 10.46 4.99 11.59
CA GLY A 35 10.60 5.55 10.24
C GLY A 35 9.59 5.00 9.22
N SER A 36 8.69 4.11 9.63
CA SER A 36 7.60 3.58 8.81
C SER A 36 6.32 4.38 9.04
N CYS A 37 5.56 4.58 7.97
CA CYS A 37 4.30 5.31 7.99
C CYS A 37 3.12 4.31 7.92
N PHE A 38 2.26 4.31 8.94
CA PHE A 38 1.01 3.55 8.99
C PHE A 38 -0.20 4.48 8.78
N THR A 39 -1.08 4.10 7.86
CA THR A 39 -2.32 4.83 7.63
C THR A 39 -3.43 3.89 7.19
N THR A 40 -4.66 4.21 7.58
CA THR A 40 -5.89 3.53 7.12
C THR A 40 -6.63 4.36 6.08
N ASP A 41 -6.14 5.56 5.74
CA ASP A 41 -6.70 6.41 4.70
C ASP A 41 -5.89 6.25 3.41
N PRO A 42 -6.49 5.68 2.34
CA PRO A 42 -5.81 5.55 1.06
C PRO A 42 -5.31 6.88 0.50
N ASN A 43 -5.98 8.01 0.78
CA ASN A 43 -5.54 9.30 0.28
C ASN A 43 -4.23 9.76 0.92
N ASN A 44 -3.98 9.40 2.18
CA ASN A 44 -2.71 9.66 2.84
C ASN A 44 -1.61 8.76 2.26
N PHE A 45 -1.92 7.49 1.99
CA PHE A 45 -0.99 6.54 1.34
C PHE A 45 -0.53 7.02 -0.06
N PHE A 46 -1.49 7.51 -0.86
CA PHE A 46 -1.28 8.01 -2.22
C PHE A 46 -0.99 9.52 -2.30
N GLY A 47 -0.62 10.16 -1.19
CA GLY A 47 -0.29 11.59 -1.16
C GLY A 47 0.84 11.95 -2.14
N THR A 48 0.86 13.19 -2.61
CA THR A 48 1.90 13.70 -3.53
C THR A 48 3.27 13.84 -2.87
N ASN A 49 3.32 13.81 -1.54
CA ASN A 49 4.55 13.94 -0.76
C ASN A 49 5.22 12.59 -0.44
N SER A 50 4.65 11.46 -0.90
CA SER A 50 5.25 10.13 -0.68
C SER A 50 6.34 9.85 -1.71
N ASP A 51 7.55 9.54 -1.24
CA ASP A 51 8.77 9.32 -2.02
C ASP A 51 8.98 7.86 -2.47
N TRP A 52 7.98 7.00 -2.31
CA TRP A 52 8.05 5.59 -2.67
C TRP A 52 7.69 5.33 -4.14
N ASN A 53 8.28 4.28 -4.72
CA ASN A 53 8.10 3.89 -6.12
C ASN A 53 7.44 2.53 -6.34
N LEU A 54 7.35 1.69 -5.30
CA LEU A 54 6.78 0.34 -5.37
C LEU A 54 5.64 0.18 -4.36
N CYS A 55 4.45 -0.22 -4.84
CA CYS A 55 3.35 -0.70 -4.02
C CYS A 55 3.39 -2.22 -3.96
N VAL A 56 3.37 -2.79 -2.75
CA VAL A 56 3.29 -4.24 -2.55
C VAL A 56 1.93 -4.59 -1.97
N GLU A 57 1.16 -5.39 -2.69
CA GLU A 57 -0.12 -5.91 -2.21
C GLU A 57 0.08 -7.23 -1.44
N ALA A 58 -0.37 -7.22 -0.18
CA ALA A 58 -0.39 -8.38 0.71
C ALA A 58 -1.67 -8.42 1.57
N ALA A 59 -2.78 -7.88 1.06
CA ALA A 59 -4.05 -7.72 1.78
C ALA A 59 -5.19 -8.58 1.20
N GLY A 60 -5.07 -9.01 -0.06
CA GLY A 60 -6.03 -9.82 -0.78
C GLY A 60 -6.53 -9.18 -2.08
N GLN A 61 -7.29 -9.98 -2.83
CA GLN A 61 -7.79 -9.60 -4.16
C GLN A 61 -8.64 -8.32 -4.17
N SER A 62 -9.41 -8.06 -3.10
CA SER A 62 -10.21 -6.83 -2.99
C SER A 62 -9.35 -5.57 -2.98
N ALA A 63 -8.18 -5.60 -2.33
CA ALA A 63 -7.26 -4.47 -2.29
C ALA A 63 -6.67 -4.19 -3.68
N VAL A 64 -6.33 -5.24 -4.44
CA VAL A 64 -5.90 -5.10 -5.84
C VAL A 64 -6.95 -4.35 -6.66
N LYS A 65 -8.22 -4.77 -6.57
CA LYS A 65 -9.33 -4.14 -7.32
C LYS A 65 -9.58 -2.70 -6.91
N GLN A 66 -9.42 -2.37 -5.63
CA GLN A 66 -9.68 -1.03 -5.11
C GLN A 66 -8.54 -0.04 -5.38
N HIS A 67 -7.30 -0.50 -5.38
CA HIS A 67 -6.13 0.40 -5.31
C HIS A 67 -5.09 0.16 -6.40
N GLY A 68 -5.07 -1.01 -7.05
CA GLY A 68 -4.00 -1.39 -7.97
C GLY A 68 -3.86 -0.42 -9.15
N LYS A 69 -4.96 -0.05 -9.79
CA LYS A 69 -4.95 0.90 -10.91
C LYS A 69 -4.38 2.26 -10.49
N ARG A 70 -4.79 2.76 -9.32
CA ARG A 70 -4.32 4.05 -8.78
C ARG A 70 -2.81 4.05 -8.54
N CYS A 71 -2.21 2.93 -8.13
CA CYS A 71 -0.75 2.81 -8.03
C CYS A 71 -0.08 3.04 -9.38
N LEU A 72 -0.57 2.37 -10.42
CA LEU A 72 0.00 2.40 -11.76
C LEU A 72 -0.20 3.77 -12.43
N GLU A 73 -1.37 4.40 -12.24
CA GLU A 73 -1.67 5.76 -12.72
C GLU A 73 -0.72 6.82 -12.13
N MET A 74 -0.19 6.59 -10.94
CA MET A 74 0.83 7.46 -10.33
C MET A 74 2.25 7.20 -10.85
N GLY A 75 2.42 6.30 -11.84
CA GLY A 75 3.72 5.90 -12.33
C GLY A 75 4.52 5.05 -11.34
N ARG A 76 3.84 4.43 -10.37
CA ARG A 76 4.46 3.57 -9.35
C ARG A 76 4.26 2.10 -9.73
N ASP A 77 5.29 1.29 -9.53
CA ASP A 77 5.20 -0.15 -9.77
C ASP A 77 4.22 -0.80 -8.79
N LEU A 78 3.51 -1.83 -9.25
CA LEU A 78 2.59 -2.61 -8.44
C LEU A 78 3.01 -4.08 -8.43
N MET A 79 3.34 -4.60 -7.26
CA MET A 79 3.63 -6.00 -7.01
C MET A 79 2.42 -6.68 -6.33
N ILE A 80 1.91 -7.76 -6.93
CA ILE A 80 0.72 -8.48 -6.46
C ILE A 80 1.11 -9.88 -6.00
N THR A 81 0.75 -10.23 -4.77
CA THR A 81 0.87 -11.60 -4.24
C THR A 81 -0.40 -12.41 -4.51
N SER A 82 -1.56 -11.75 -4.50
CA SER A 82 -2.86 -12.37 -4.74
C SER A 82 -3.22 -12.45 -6.23
N ILE A 83 -2.45 -13.21 -7.03
CA ILE A 83 -2.62 -13.28 -8.49
C ILE A 83 -4.03 -13.67 -8.96
N GLY A 84 -4.82 -14.34 -8.12
CA GLY A 84 -6.22 -14.65 -8.39
C GLY A 84 -7.12 -13.41 -8.59
N ALA A 85 -6.65 -12.21 -8.23
CA ALA A 85 -7.33 -10.96 -8.56
C ALA A 85 -7.37 -10.69 -10.08
N LEU A 86 -6.48 -11.33 -10.85
CA LEU A 86 -6.25 -11.10 -12.27
C LEU A 86 -6.92 -12.14 -13.18
N THR A 87 -7.82 -12.98 -12.64
CA THR A 87 -8.55 -13.97 -13.45
C THR A 87 -9.62 -13.35 -14.35
N ASP A 88 -9.90 -12.06 -14.16
CA ASP A 88 -10.75 -11.27 -15.05
C ASP A 88 -9.83 -10.61 -16.10
N ASP A 89 -9.87 -11.13 -17.32
CA ASP A 89 -9.02 -10.67 -18.42
C ASP A 89 -9.21 -9.16 -18.68
N ALA A 90 -10.44 -8.64 -18.59
CA ALA A 90 -10.68 -7.22 -18.84
C ALA A 90 -10.02 -6.35 -17.76
N PHE A 91 -10.03 -6.80 -16.52
CA PHE A 91 -9.35 -6.12 -15.42
C PHE A 91 -7.82 -6.21 -15.54
N TYR A 92 -7.30 -7.39 -15.93
CA TYR A 92 -5.87 -7.58 -16.16
C TYR A 92 -5.34 -6.70 -17.31
N GLU A 93 -6.06 -6.65 -18.43
CA GLU A 93 -5.71 -5.79 -19.57
C GLU A 93 -5.76 -4.30 -19.20
N ASP A 94 -6.76 -3.87 -18.42
CA ASP A 94 -6.85 -2.49 -17.94
C ASP A 94 -5.65 -2.11 -17.06
N LEU A 95 -5.25 -2.97 -16.14
CA LEU A 95 -4.04 -2.74 -15.32
C LEU A 95 -2.77 -2.72 -16.19
N SER A 96 -2.64 -3.67 -17.12
CA SER A 96 -1.46 -3.77 -17.98
C SER A 96 -1.30 -2.53 -18.88
N ALA A 97 -2.40 -2.09 -19.51
CA ALA A 97 -2.43 -0.88 -20.31
C ALA A 97 -2.15 0.38 -19.47
N THR A 98 -2.69 0.44 -18.24
CA THR A 98 -2.42 1.55 -17.31
C THR A 98 -0.94 1.60 -16.93
N ALA A 99 -0.32 0.44 -16.67
CA ALA A 99 1.09 0.35 -16.34
C ALA A 99 1.96 0.91 -17.49
N GLU A 100 1.70 0.43 -18.71
CA GLU A 100 2.42 0.86 -19.91
C GLU A 100 2.26 2.37 -20.17
N ALA A 101 1.03 2.90 -20.09
CA ALA A 101 0.75 4.31 -20.35
C ALA A 101 1.45 5.27 -19.37
N ASN A 102 1.73 4.81 -18.15
CA ASN A 102 2.33 5.63 -17.08
C ASN A 102 3.80 5.27 -16.81
N GLY A 103 4.41 4.38 -17.59
CA GLY A 103 5.79 3.96 -17.41
C GLY A 103 6.06 3.17 -16.12
N SER A 104 5.01 2.55 -15.56
CA SER A 104 5.09 1.69 -14.38
C SER A 104 5.01 0.21 -14.78
N ARG A 105 5.20 -0.68 -13.80
CA ARG A 105 5.21 -2.13 -14.02
C ARG A 105 4.17 -2.82 -13.14
N LEU A 106 3.42 -3.73 -13.76
CA LEU A 106 2.64 -4.75 -13.07
C LEU A 106 3.52 -5.99 -12.84
N ILE A 107 3.89 -6.25 -11.58
CA ILE A 107 4.79 -7.33 -11.18
C ILE A 107 3.97 -8.43 -10.50
N LEU A 108 3.99 -9.61 -11.08
CA LEU A 108 3.32 -10.77 -10.50
C LEU A 108 4.31 -11.55 -9.64
N CYS A 109 4.02 -11.67 -8.35
CA CYS A 109 4.74 -12.63 -7.53
C CYS A 109 4.30 -14.03 -7.94
N THR A 110 5.25 -14.86 -8.34
CA THR A 110 5.04 -16.30 -8.29
C THR A 110 4.92 -16.66 -6.81
N GLY A 111 3.69 -16.80 -6.31
CA GLY A 111 3.41 -17.09 -4.91
C GLY A 111 4.03 -18.41 -4.42
N SER A 112 4.05 -18.57 -3.08
CA SER A 112 4.42 -19.80 -2.36
C SER A 112 3.64 -21.03 -2.84
N MET A 113 4.33 -22.17 -2.92
CA MET A 113 3.68 -23.50 -2.88
C MET A 113 2.92 -23.72 -1.58
#